data_AF-A0A7X7JNH0-F1
#
_entry.id   AF-A0A7X7JNH0-F1
#
_cell.length_a   1.000
_cell.length_b   1.000
_cell.length_c   1.000
_cell.angle_alpha   90.00
_cell.angle_beta   90.00
_cell.angle_gamma   90.00
#
_symmetry.space_group_name_H-M   'P 1'
#
loop_
_entity.id
_entity.type
_entity.pdbx_description
1 polymer ?
#
loop_
_entity_poly.entity_id
_entity_poly.type
_entity_poly.pdbx_seq_one_letter_code
_entity_poly.pdbx_strand_id
1 'polypeptide(L)'
;LFGQRYVLDSHVFSNVTWDRTAAQRMLPDPLDVAFAALGNDHAASLLEPQLEQYAYAPNLAQVRLLADRHGDEFWGANLYNIWLSSLRALSPGGFVAEPSAVGLPSVAGTEAWGRRLLNTQLSSWAQLRHDTILYAKQSYTTGAACEFPDAYVDPYPEFYAALRRFAEKGASVTELLEGTVPGATLQRVSDYFAELHAVTALLEEMAEYQRVGTPFTEEHMTFVNDTVGFAEGGCVPEGSRGWYARLFFDRPTSSNYDPVVADVHTQPTDEVGNMVGNVLHVGTGMARLMVVTADTCTGPKAYAGLAASYHELVTSNFERLDDEAWKERLRTEPPADVPWLTPVLAE
;
A
#
# COMPACT_ATOMS: atom_id res chain seq x y z
N LEU A 1 -0.95 16.23 19.14
CA LEU A 1 -2.12 15.33 19.04
C LEU A 1 -1.68 13.92 19.41
N PHE A 2 -2.48 13.15 20.13
CA PHE A 2 -2.20 11.73 20.33
C PHE A 2 -2.29 10.99 18.98
N GLY A 3 -1.39 10.04 18.72
CA GLY A 3 -1.41 9.24 17.50
C GLY A 3 -2.72 8.43 17.39
N GLN A 4 -3.24 8.33 16.17
CA GLN A 4 -4.44 7.53 15.88
C GLN A 4 -4.17 6.06 16.17
N ARG A 5 -5.14 5.37 16.77
CA ARG A 5 -5.05 3.95 17.12
C ARG A 5 -6.01 3.12 16.29
N TYR A 6 -5.55 1.91 15.97
CA TYR A 6 -6.38 0.88 15.38
C TYR A 6 -7.54 0.50 16.32
N VAL A 7 -8.74 0.38 15.76
CA VAL A 7 -9.93 -0.15 16.45
C VAL A 7 -10.71 -1.08 15.50
N LEU A 8 -11.14 -2.24 16.02
CA LEU A 8 -11.76 -3.31 15.22
C LEU A 8 -13.05 -2.88 14.53
N ASP A 9 -13.85 -2.04 15.16
CA ASP A 9 -15.13 -1.59 14.64
C ASP A 9 -14.96 -0.58 13.48
N SER A 10 -13.91 0.25 13.47
CA SER A 10 -13.54 0.99 12.25
C SER A 10 -13.00 0.06 11.16
N HIS A 11 -12.29 -1.03 11.52
CA HIS A 11 -11.85 -2.04 10.56
C HIS A 11 -13.04 -2.73 9.86
N VAL A 12 -14.14 -2.99 10.59
CA VAL A 12 -15.39 -3.48 9.99
C VAL A 12 -15.85 -2.53 8.89
N PHE A 13 -16.02 -1.24 9.22
CA PHE A 13 -16.46 -0.23 8.24
C PHE A 13 -15.56 -0.17 7.02
N SER A 14 -14.23 -0.12 7.20
CA SER A 14 -13.28 -0.07 6.08
C SER A 14 -13.36 -1.27 5.14
N ASN A 15 -13.78 -2.45 5.61
CA ASN A 15 -13.88 -3.64 4.76
C ASN A 15 -15.22 -3.79 4.04
N VAL A 16 -16.23 -3.02 4.43
CA VAL A 16 -17.59 -3.09 3.87
C VAL A 16 -17.98 -1.83 3.08
N THR A 17 -17.00 -0.97 2.79
CA THR A 17 -17.13 0.23 1.96
C THR A 17 -16.29 0.12 0.68
N TRP A 18 -16.43 1.12 -0.19
CA TRP A 18 -15.70 1.25 -1.46
C TRP A 18 -14.18 1.09 -1.32
N ASP A 19 -13.62 0.57 -2.42
CA ASP A 19 -12.34 -0.10 -2.65
C ASP A 19 -12.26 -1.58 -2.18
N ARG A 20 -13.05 -1.99 -1.17
CA ARG A 20 -13.12 -3.40 -0.70
C ARG A 20 -14.35 -4.17 -1.17
N THR A 21 -15.43 -3.48 -1.51
CA THR A 21 -16.66 -4.10 -2.00
C THR A 21 -16.74 -4.08 -3.52
N ALA A 22 -17.33 -5.12 -4.12
CA ALA A 22 -17.48 -5.22 -5.58
C ALA A 22 -18.35 -4.10 -6.16
N ALA A 23 -19.37 -3.67 -5.43
CA ALA A 23 -20.18 -2.50 -5.75
C ALA A 23 -19.72 -1.27 -4.97
N GLN A 24 -20.03 -0.07 -5.47
CA GLN A 24 -19.63 1.19 -4.84
C GLN A 24 -20.49 1.54 -3.61
N ARG A 25 -20.19 0.92 -2.46
CA ARG A 25 -20.80 1.23 -1.16
C ARG A 25 -20.02 2.34 -0.46
N MET A 26 -20.49 3.58 -0.60
CA MET A 26 -19.76 4.75 -0.06
C MET A 26 -19.97 4.98 1.43
N LEU A 27 -21.05 4.46 2.03
CA LEU A 27 -21.38 4.68 3.43
C LEU A 27 -21.73 3.33 4.08
N PRO A 28 -21.10 2.97 5.23
CA PRO A 28 -21.45 1.78 5.96
C PRO A 28 -22.67 2.01 6.85
N ASP A 29 -23.22 0.92 7.40
CA ASP A 29 -24.33 0.95 8.36
C ASP A 29 -23.81 0.52 9.74
N PRO A 30 -24.15 1.19 10.86
CA PRO A 30 -23.79 0.73 12.20
C PRO A 30 -24.14 -0.74 12.50
N LEU A 31 -25.13 -1.30 11.82
CA LEU A 31 -25.46 -2.71 11.88
C LEU A 31 -24.33 -3.63 11.40
N ASP A 32 -23.45 -3.17 10.51
CA ASP A 32 -22.23 -3.90 10.12
C ASP A 32 -21.34 -4.18 11.34
N VAL A 33 -21.13 -3.17 12.19
CA VAL A 33 -20.37 -3.29 13.44
C VAL A 33 -21.10 -4.18 14.43
N ALA A 34 -22.42 -4.04 14.55
CA ALA A 34 -23.20 -4.89 15.44
C ALA A 34 -23.08 -6.37 15.05
N PHE A 35 -23.14 -6.69 13.77
CA PHE A 35 -22.97 -8.05 13.28
C PHE A 35 -21.53 -8.54 13.44
N ALA A 36 -20.55 -7.83 12.88
CA ALA A 36 -19.18 -8.33 12.76
C ALA A 36 -18.35 -8.15 14.03
N ALA A 37 -18.35 -6.96 14.63
CA ALA A 37 -17.54 -6.65 15.80
C ALA A 37 -18.26 -6.97 17.12
N LEU A 38 -19.58 -6.79 17.22
CA LEU A 38 -20.33 -7.09 18.45
C LEU A 38 -20.92 -8.49 18.46
N GLY A 39 -20.96 -9.19 17.33
CA GLY A 39 -21.40 -10.57 17.27
C GLY A 39 -22.92 -10.77 17.32
N ASN A 40 -23.71 -9.73 17.02
CA ASN A 40 -25.17 -9.78 17.11
C ASN A 40 -25.80 -10.18 15.77
N ASP A 41 -26.25 -11.43 15.69
CA ASP A 41 -26.79 -12.00 14.46
C ASP A 41 -28.16 -11.40 14.05
N HIS A 42 -28.87 -10.73 14.97
CA HIS A 42 -30.10 -9.99 14.61
C HIS A 42 -29.83 -8.81 13.68
N ALA A 43 -28.60 -8.32 13.60
CA ALA A 43 -28.24 -7.27 12.65
C ALA A 43 -28.25 -7.80 11.20
N ALA A 44 -28.00 -9.09 10.97
CA ALA A 44 -27.89 -9.65 9.62
C ALA A 44 -29.18 -9.50 8.80
N SER A 45 -30.34 -9.80 9.40
CA SER A 45 -31.63 -9.69 8.71
C SER A 45 -32.01 -8.23 8.40
N LEU A 46 -31.47 -7.27 9.15
CA LEU A 46 -31.70 -5.84 8.90
C LEU A 46 -30.80 -5.29 7.80
N LEU A 47 -29.66 -5.95 7.56
CA LEU A 47 -28.71 -5.59 6.51
C LEU A 47 -29.08 -6.19 5.14
N GLU A 48 -30.03 -7.12 5.07
CA GLU A 48 -30.41 -7.86 3.84
C GLU A 48 -30.54 -6.96 2.60
N PRO A 49 -31.28 -5.82 2.61
CA PRO A 49 -31.37 -4.95 1.44
C PRO A 49 -30.02 -4.39 0.98
N GLN A 50 -29.14 -4.05 1.92
CA GLN A 50 -27.81 -3.54 1.59
C GLN A 50 -26.88 -4.65 1.12
N LEU A 51 -26.96 -5.84 1.73
CA LEU A 51 -26.16 -7.01 1.34
C LEU A 51 -26.47 -7.42 -0.09
N GLU A 52 -27.74 -7.41 -0.49
CA GLU A 52 -28.16 -7.66 -1.88
C GLU A 52 -27.70 -6.55 -2.83
N GLN A 53 -27.87 -5.29 -2.43
CA GLN A 53 -27.53 -4.15 -3.29
C GLN A 53 -26.02 -4.05 -3.56
N TYR A 54 -25.19 -4.28 -2.54
CA TYR A 54 -23.76 -3.98 -2.59
C TYR A 54 -22.85 -5.22 -2.58
N ALA A 55 -23.43 -6.42 -2.44
CA ALA A 55 -22.73 -7.71 -2.50
C ALA A 55 -21.52 -7.85 -1.56
N TYR A 56 -21.55 -7.24 -0.38
CA TYR A 56 -20.44 -7.24 0.60
C TYR A 56 -20.57 -8.30 1.70
N ALA A 57 -21.50 -9.24 1.57
CA ALA A 57 -21.68 -10.33 2.54
C ALA A 57 -20.38 -11.13 2.80
N PRO A 58 -19.55 -11.46 1.78
CA PRO A 58 -18.27 -12.13 2.02
C PRO A 58 -17.31 -11.30 2.88
N ASN A 59 -17.21 -9.99 2.61
CA ASN A 59 -16.38 -9.07 3.39
C ASN A 59 -16.83 -8.99 4.85
N LEU A 60 -18.14 -8.81 5.06
CA LEU A 60 -18.73 -8.72 6.39
C LEU A 60 -18.49 -10.01 7.20
N ALA A 61 -18.67 -11.17 6.56
CA ALA A 61 -18.40 -12.48 7.16
C ALA A 61 -16.91 -12.69 7.47
N GLN A 62 -16.00 -12.23 6.60
CA GLN A 62 -14.56 -12.30 6.82
C GLN A 62 -14.14 -11.51 8.07
N VAL A 63 -14.65 -10.28 8.25
CA VAL A 63 -14.32 -9.50 9.44
C VAL A 63 -14.98 -10.06 10.69
N ARG A 64 -16.20 -10.62 10.60
CA ARG A 64 -16.80 -11.37 11.72
C ARG A 64 -15.92 -12.54 12.14
N LEU A 65 -15.42 -13.33 11.18
CA LEU A 65 -14.50 -14.43 11.46
C LEU A 65 -13.19 -13.96 12.10
N LEU A 66 -12.64 -12.84 11.65
CA LEU A 66 -11.46 -12.22 12.27
C LEU A 66 -11.74 -11.83 13.73
N ALA A 67 -12.86 -11.14 13.98
CA ALA A 67 -13.28 -10.74 15.32
C ALA A 67 -13.45 -11.96 16.24
N ASP A 68 -14.07 -13.03 15.75
CA ASP A 68 -14.32 -14.26 16.51
C ASP A 68 -13.03 -15.06 16.78
N ARG A 69 -11.99 -14.91 15.95
CA ARG A 69 -10.67 -15.56 16.15
C ARG A 69 -9.76 -14.85 17.14
N HIS A 70 -10.03 -13.60 17.47
CA HIS A 70 -9.27 -12.90 18.49
C HIS A 70 -9.48 -13.55 19.87
N GLY A 71 -8.38 -13.90 20.53
CA GLY A 71 -8.38 -14.45 21.89
C GLY A 71 -8.33 -13.38 22.98
N ASP A 72 -8.22 -13.84 24.23
CA ASP A 72 -8.21 -12.99 25.43
C ASP A 72 -7.10 -11.93 25.42
N GLU A 73 -5.96 -12.22 24.78
CA GLU A 73 -4.87 -11.25 24.64
C GLU A 73 -5.35 -9.99 23.91
N PHE A 74 -6.07 -10.13 22.80
CA PHE A 74 -6.60 -8.99 22.04
C PHE A 74 -7.75 -8.32 22.80
N TRP A 75 -8.73 -9.09 23.27
CA TRP A 75 -9.92 -8.55 23.92
C TRP A 75 -9.62 -7.92 25.28
N GLY A 76 -8.59 -8.40 25.98
CA GLY A 76 -8.10 -7.86 27.24
C GLY A 76 -7.00 -6.81 27.10
N ALA A 77 -6.52 -6.51 25.88
CA ALA A 77 -5.35 -5.67 25.65
C ALA A 77 -5.49 -4.24 26.21
N ASN A 78 -6.70 -3.68 26.21
CA ASN A 78 -6.95 -2.29 26.61
C ASN A 78 -8.43 -2.06 26.93
N LEU A 79 -8.73 -0.92 27.56
CA LEU A 79 -10.11 -0.55 27.98
C LEU A 79 -11.11 -0.52 26.82
N TYR A 80 -10.69 -0.12 25.62
CA TYR A 80 -11.56 -0.06 24.44
C TYR A 80 -12.00 -1.47 24.01
N ASN A 81 -11.04 -2.39 23.89
CA ASN A 81 -11.30 -3.78 23.52
C ASN A 81 -12.09 -4.51 24.62
N ILE A 82 -11.80 -4.23 25.90
CA ILE A 82 -12.57 -4.79 27.03
C ILE A 82 -14.03 -4.33 26.97
N TRP A 83 -14.29 -3.05 26.67
CA TRP A 83 -15.66 -2.56 26.53
C TRP A 83 -16.37 -3.18 25.32
N LEU A 84 -15.71 -3.25 24.16
CA LEU A 84 -16.27 -3.95 22.99
C LEU A 84 -16.57 -5.42 23.29
N SER A 85 -15.66 -6.13 23.98
CA SER A 85 -15.88 -7.52 24.42
C SER A 85 -17.05 -7.64 25.40
N SER A 86 -17.21 -6.67 26.31
CA SER A 86 -18.36 -6.61 27.21
C SER A 86 -19.68 -6.43 26.44
N LEU A 87 -19.68 -5.61 25.39
CA LEU A 87 -20.83 -5.48 24.48
C LEU A 87 -21.06 -6.77 23.69
N ARG A 88 -20.01 -7.48 23.26
CA ARG A 88 -20.14 -8.79 22.60
C ARG A 88 -20.81 -9.82 23.48
N ALA A 89 -20.53 -9.83 24.78
CA ALA A 89 -21.18 -10.72 25.73
C ALA A 89 -22.70 -10.50 25.86
N LEU A 90 -23.22 -9.35 25.42
CA LEU A 90 -24.65 -9.05 25.35
C LEU A 90 -25.34 -9.66 24.11
N SER A 91 -24.56 -10.11 23.12
CA SER A 91 -25.11 -10.68 21.89
C SER A 91 -25.88 -11.96 22.17
N PRO A 92 -27.10 -12.11 21.62
CA PRO A 92 -27.88 -13.33 21.80
C PRO A 92 -27.16 -14.52 21.16
N GLY A 93 -26.87 -15.55 21.96
CA GLY A 93 -26.22 -16.78 21.50
C GLY A 93 -27.23 -17.89 21.19
N GLY A 94 -26.76 -19.14 21.11
CA GLY A 94 -27.61 -20.31 20.85
C GLY A 94 -28.75 -20.55 21.86
N PHE A 95 -28.75 -19.83 23.00
CA PHE A 95 -29.84 -19.86 23.97
C PHE A 95 -31.11 -19.15 23.51
N VAL A 96 -31.09 -18.37 22.41
CA VAL A 96 -32.30 -17.70 21.88
C VAL A 96 -33.42 -18.69 21.58
N ALA A 97 -33.08 -19.89 21.10
CA ALA A 97 -34.05 -20.94 20.79
C ALA A 97 -34.71 -21.52 22.06
N GLU A 98 -33.98 -21.57 23.18
CA GLU A 98 -34.44 -22.14 24.46
C GLU A 98 -33.97 -21.27 25.65
N PRO A 99 -34.50 -20.04 25.84
CA PRO A 99 -33.98 -19.11 26.86
C PRO A 99 -34.14 -19.65 28.28
N SER A 100 -35.18 -20.43 28.53
CA SER A 100 -35.45 -21.06 29.82
C SER A 100 -34.35 -22.06 30.22
N ALA A 101 -33.67 -22.70 29.26
CA ALA A 101 -32.58 -23.64 29.52
C ALA A 101 -31.36 -22.97 30.18
N VAL A 102 -31.23 -21.65 30.07
CA VAL A 102 -30.19 -20.84 30.72
C VAL A 102 -30.76 -19.88 31.78
N GLY A 103 -32.02 -20.09 32.20
CA GLY A 103 -32.66 -19.30 33.25
C GLY A 103 -33.18 -17.93 32.83
N LEU A 104 -33.30 -17.66 31.52
CA LEU A 104 -33.87 -16.42 31.00
C LEU A 104 -35.40 -16.53 30.84
N PRO A 105 -36.14 -15.41 30.94
CA PRO A 105 -37.57 -15.41 30.64
C PRO A 105 -37.80 -15.69 29.15
N SER A 106 -38.92 -16.32 28.79
CA SER A 106 -39.22 -16.70 27.39
C SER A 106 -39.19 -15.53 26.40
N VAL A 107 -39.55 -14.32 26.86
CA VAL A 107 -39.46 -13.08 26.05
C VAL A 107 -38.05 -12.82 25.53
N ALA A 108 -37.01 -13.30 26.23
CA ALA A 108 -35.62 -13.12 25.83
C ALA A 108 -35.24 -13.82 24.52
N GLY A 109 -36.01 -14.84 24.12
CA GLY A 109 -35.85 -15.54 22.83
C GLY A 109 -36.58 -14.88 21.66
N THR A 110 -37.30 -13.78 21.90
CA THR A 110 -38.08 -13.10 20.85
C THR A 110 -37.23 -12.13 20.05
N GLU A 111 -37.58 -11.92 18.78
CA GLU A 111 -36.93 -10.91 17.93
C GLU A 111 -36.99 -9.51 18.54
N ALA A 112 -38.11 -9.14 19.18
CA ALA A 112 -38.28 -7.85 19.83
C ALA A 112 -37.25 -7.63 20.96
N TRP A 113 -36.96 -8.68 21.74
CA TRP A 113 -35.92 -8.62 22.76
C TRP A 113 -34.52 -8.55 22.13
N GLY A 114 -34.26 -9.33 21.08
CA GLY A 114 -33.03 -9.23 20.29
C GLY A 114 -32.77 -7.81 19.77
N ARG A 115 -33.79 -7.15 19.22
CA ARG A 115 -33.73 -5.74 18.78
C ARG A 115 -33.47 -4.76 19.94
N ARG A 116 -34.03 -5.03 21.12
CA ARG A 116 -33.75 -4.24 22.34
C ARG A 116 -32.29 -4.35 22.76
N LEU A 117 -31.72 -5.56 22.71
CA LEU A 117 -30.30 -5.81 23.01
C LEU A 117 -29.40 -5.16 21.97
N LEU A 118 -29.73 -5.29 20.69
CA LEU A 118 -29.05 -4.61 19.59
C LEU A 118 -29.03 -3.08 19.79
N ASN A 119 -30.17 -2.47 20.14
CA ASN A 119 -30.24 -1.05 20.47
C ASN A 119 -29.34 -0.69 21.66
N THR A 120 -29.30 -1.53 22.69
CA THR A 120 -28.44 -1.31 23.87
C THR A 120 -26.95 -1.35 23.49
N GLN A 121 -26.56 -2.34 22.68
CA GLN A 121 -25.21 -2.47 22.16
C GLN A 121 -24.79 -1.25 21.35
N LEU A 122 -25.61 -0.85 20.36
CA LEU A 122 -25.31 0.31 19.51
C LEU A 122 -25.31 1.63 20.28
N SER A 123 -26.20 1.79 21.27
CA SER A 123 -26.22 2.98 22.13
C SER A 123 -24.94 3.10 22.96
N SER A 124 -24.48 2.00 23.56
CA SER A 124 -23.23 2.01 24.33
C SER A 124 -21.99 2.11 23.44
N TRP A 125 -22.01 1.48 22.26
CA TRP A 125 -20.96 1.64 21.26
C TRP A 125 -20.85 3.09 20.78
N ALA A 126 -21.97 3.79 20.57
CA ALA A 126 -21.95 5.21 20.21
C ALA A 126 -21.29 6.08 21.30
N GLN A 127 -21.54 5.78 22.59
CA GLN A 127 -20.87 6.47 23.71
C GLN A 127 -19.37 6.16 23.72
N LEU A 128 -18.97 4.89 23.54
CA LEU A 128 -17.56 4.51 23.42
C LEU A 128 -16.87 5.30 22.29
N ARG A 129 -17.50 5.39 21.11
CA ARG A 129 -16.95 6.16 19.97
C ARG A 129 -16.84 7.64 20.26
N HIS A 130 -17.81 8.22 20.96
CA HIS A 130 -17.78 9.61 21.36
C HIS A 130 -16.60 9.90 22.30
N ASP A 131 -16.45 9.11 23.36
CA ASP A 131 -15.45 9.37 24.41
C ASP A 131 -14.01 9.07 23.94
N THR A 132 -13.86 8.32 22.85
CA THR A 132 -12.59 7.93 22.26
C THR A 132 -12.24 8.67 20.97
N ILE A 133 -13.07 9.62 20.54
CA ILE A 133 -13.06 10.17 19.17
C ILE A 133 -11.74 10.82 18.75
N LEU A 134 -10.94 11.31 19.71
CA LEU A 134 -9.65 11.93 19.44
C LEU A 134 -8.51 10.93 19.16
N TYR A 135 -8.70 9.63 19.44
CA TYR A 135 -7.68 8.60 19.20
C TYR A 135 -8.21 7.36 18.47
N ALA A 136 -9.51 7.06 18.53
CA ALA A 136 -10.17 6.06 17.69
C ALA A 136 -10.61 6.70 16.37
N LYS A 137 -9.77 6.57 15.33
CA LYS A 137 -10.03 7.22 14.04
C LYS A 137 -11.35 6.72 13.43
N GLN A 138 -12.12 7.63 12.87
CA GLN A 138 -13.22 7.29 11.97
C GLN A 138 -12.66 6.54 10.75
N SER A 139 -13.42 5.55 10.26
CA SER A 139 -13.22 5.04 8.91
C SER A 139 -13.65 6.12 7.92
N TYR A 140 -12.90 6.26 6.84
CA TYR A 140 -13.27 7.14 5.73
C TYR A 140 -13.33 6.30 4.46
N THR A 141 -14.37 6.54 3.66
CA THR A 141 -14.36 6.12 2.27
C THR A 141 -13.45 7.08 1.52
N THR A 142 -12.47 6.55 0.79
CA THR A 142 -11.46 7.38 0.13
C THR A 142 -12.05 8.21 -1.01
N GLY A 143 -11.57 9.44 -1.15
CA GLY A 143 -11.58 10.17 -2.43
C GLY A 143 -10.20 10.05 -3.08
N ALA A 144 -10.07 10.45 -4.35
CA ALA A 144 -8.77 10.49 -5.01
C ALA A 144 -7.96 11.68 -4.48
N ALA A 145 -7.10 11.42 -3.49
CA ALA A 145 -6.09 12.37 -3.04
C ALA A 145 -4.83 11.61 -2.62
N CYS A 146 -3.66 12.11 -2.98
CA CYS A 146 -2.38 11.60 -2.49
C CYS A 146 -1.88 12.57 -1.42
N GLU A 147 -2.07 12.22 -0.15
CA GLU A 147 -1.43 12.90 0.97
C GLU A 147 -0.58 11.88 1.72
N PHE A 148 0.70 12.20 1.90
CA PHE A 148 1.66 11.40 2.63
C PHE A 148 1.92 12.09 3.98
N PRO A 149 1.29 11.63 5.08
CA PRO A 149 1.39 12.28 6.38
C PRO A 149 2.75 12.08 7.07
N ASP A 150 3.55 11.17 6.55
CA ASP A 150 4.90 10.86 6.98
C ASP A 150 5.66 10.23 5.79
N ALA A 151 6.98 10.19 5.87
CA ALA A 151 7.82 9.62 4.81
C ALA A 151 8.92 8.73 5.39
N TYR A 152 9.41 7.83 4.56
CA TYR A 152 10.64 7.09 4.80
C TYR A 152 11.48 7.15 3.54
N VAL A 153 12.74 7.56 3.70
CA VAL A 153 13.75 7.56 2.64
C VAL A 153 14.83 6.60 3.08
N ASP A 154 15.30 5.74 2.16
CA ASP A 154 16.36 4.79 2.47
C ASP A 154 17.60 5.54 3.02
N PRO A 155 18.13 5.15 4.18
CA PRO A 155 19.13 5.93 4.92
C PRO A 155 20.56 5.76 4.37
N TYR A 156 20.73 5.88 3.06
CA TYR A 156 21.99 5.78 2.32
C TYR A 156 22.38 7.12 1.68
N PRO A 157 22.73 8.16 2.46
CA PRO A 157 23.05 9.48 1.92
C PRO A 157 24.22 9.45 0.92
N GLU A 158 25.19 8.56 1.12
CA GLU A 158 26.34 8.41 0.22
C GLU A 158 25.93 7.97 -1.20
N PHE A 159 24.83 7.23 -1.33
CA PHE A 159 24.25 6.84 -2.61
C PHE A 159 23.67 8.05 -3.34
N TYR A 160 22.84 8.86 -2.66
CA TYR A 160 22.27 10.07 -3.23
C TYR A 160 23.36 11.09 -3.60
N ALA A 161 24.39 11.24 -2.76
CA ALA A 161 25.57 12.04 -3.08
C ALA A 161 26.31 11.54 -4.35
N ALA A 162 26.34 10.23 -4.59
CA ALA A 162 26.92 9.66 -5.80
C ALA A 162 26.07 9.95 -7.05
N LEU A 163 24.74 9.88 -6.94
CA LEU A 163 23.83 10.28 -8.02
C LEU A 163 23.93 11.78 -8.32
N ARG A 164 24.10 12.62 -7.30
CA ARG A 164 24.34 14.05 -7.47
C ARG A 164 25.61 14.33 -8.26
N ARG A 165 26.71 13.62 -7.96
CA ARG A 165 27.95 13.67 -8.76
C ARG A 165 27.76 13.18 -10.20
N PHE A 166 26.91 12.17 -10.40
CA PHE A 166 26.53 11.73 -11.74
C PHE A 166 25.79 12.83 -12.51
N ALA A 167 24.87 13.55 -11.85
CA ALA A 167 24.16 14.68 -12.43
C ALA A 167 25.10 15.84 -12.79
N GLU A 168 26.03 16.20 -11.91
CA GLU A 168 27.08 17.21 -12.16
C GLU A 168 27.93 16.82 -13.38
N LYS A 169 28.30 15.53 -13.46
CA LYS A 169 29.05 15.03 -14.61
C LYS A 169 28.24 15.11 -15.90
N GLY A 170 26.98 14.72 -15.87
CA GLY A 170 26.06 14.81 -17.00
C GLY A 170 25.90 16.24 -17.51
N ALA A 171 25.71 17.19 -16.60
CA ALA A 171 25.66 18.61 -16.94
C ALA A 171 26.95 19.08 -17.62
N SER A 172 28.14 18.71 -17.11
CA SER A 172 29.43 19.08 -17.75
C SER A 172 29.61 18.51 -19.17
N VAL A 173 28.95 17.39 -19.49
CA VAL A 173 29.01 16.80 -20.85
C VAL A 173 28.19 17.63 -21.84
N THR A 174 27.17 18.38 -21.41
CA THR A 174 26.41 19.26 -22.31
C THR A 174 27.27 20.32 -22.96
N GLU A 175 28.27 20.84 -22.24
CA GLU A 175 29.26 21.81 -22.77
C GLU A 175 30.09 21.20 -23.91
N LEU A 176 30.43 19.90 -23.81
CA LEU A 176 31.19 19.18 -24.83
C LEU A 176 30.39 18.91 -26.11
N LEU A 177 29.06 18.96 -26.01
CA LEU A 177 28.14 18.69 -27.09
C LEU A 177 27.70 19.99 -27.80
N GLU A 178 28.11 21.16 -27.32
CA GLU A 178 27.84 22.45 -27.95
C GLU A 178 28.29 22.46 -29.42
N GLY A 179 27.40 22.90 -30.31
CA GLY A 179 27.64 22.94 -31.75
C GLY A 179 27.53 21.58 -32.47
N THR A 180 27.41 20.46 -31.76
CA THR A 180 27.21 19.12 -32.36
C THR A 180 25.75 18.67 -32.37
N VAL A 181 24.94 19.20 -31.44
CA VAL A 181 23.52 18.92 -31.31
C VAL A 181 22.71 20.21 -31.30
N PRO A 182 21.43 20.18 -31.71
CA PRO A 182 20.55 21.34 -31.66
C PRO A 182 20.48 21.94 -30.25
N GLY A 183 20.55 23.27 -30.14
CA GLY A 183 20.53 23.96 -28.84
C GLY A 183 19.32 23.62 -27.97
N ALA A 184 18.15 23.37 -28.57
CA ALA A 184 16.96 22.93 -27.84
C ALA A 184 17.16 21.55 -27.18
N THR A 185 17.87 20.62 -27.83
CA THR A 185 18.19 19.31 -27.25
C THR A 185 19.20 19.45 -26.12
N LEU A 186 20.22 20.29 -26.30
CA LEU A 186 21.20 20.58 -25.24
C LEU A 186 20.53 21.17 -23.99
N GLN A 187 19.61 22.11 -24.17
CA GLN A 187 18.85 22.69 -23.06
C GLN A 187 18.07 21.62 -22.31
N ARG A 188 17.37 20.71 -23.03
CA ARG A 188 16.64 19.61 -22.40
C ARG A 188 17.53 18.68 -21.58
N VAL A 189 18.74 18.37 -22.06
CA VAL A 189 19.71 17.55 -21.33
C VAL A 189 20.22 18.29 -20.08
N SER A 190 20.50 19.60 -20.21
CA SER A 190 20.90 20.43 -19.08
C SER A 190 19.80 20.50 -18.01
N ASP A 191 18.56 20.77 -18.41
CA ASP A 191 17.39 20.82 -17.51
C ASP A 191 17.19 19.49 -16.79
N TYR A 192 17.36 18.36 -17.49
CA TYR A 192 17.26 17.02 -16.89
C TYR A 192 18.30 16.82 -15.79
N PHE A 193 19.58 17.14 -16.04
CA PHE A 193 20.63 16.96 -15.05
C PHE A 193 20.53 17.96 -13.90
N ALA A 194 20.03 19.17 -14.14
CA ALA A 194 19.73 20.13 -13.09
C ALA A 194 18.62 19.63 -12.15
N GLU A 195 17.56 19.03 -12.70
CA GLU A 195 16.49 18.42 -11.90
C GLU A 195 17.00 17.21 -11.11
N LEU A 196 17.75 16.30 -11.75
CA LEU A 196 18.33 15.14 -11.08
C LEU A 196 19.24 15.57 -9.92
N HIS A 197 20.04 16.62 -10.12
CA HIS A 197 20.89 17.20 -9.07
C HIS A 197 20.06 17.69 -7.87
N ALA A 198 19.03 18.50 -8.12
CA ALA A 198 18.20 19.08 -7.07
C ALA A 198 17.44 18.00 -6.28
N VAL A 199 16.84 17.03 -6.98
CA VAL A 199 16.09 15.93 -6.35
C VAL A 199 17.02 15.05 -5.51
N THR A 200 18.19 14.69 -6.04
CA THR A 200 19.14 13.84 -5.31
C THR A 200 19.77 14.56 -4.11
N ALA A 201 19.92 15.89 -4.16
CA ALA A 201 20.36 16.68 -3.00
C ALA A 201 19.32 16.65 -1.86
N LEU A 202 18.03 16.79 -2.17
CA LEU A 202 16.97 16.68 -1.15
C LEU A 202 16.89 15.27 -0.57
N LEU A 203 17.00 14.24 -1.40
CA LEU A 203 17.02 12.85 -0.92
C LEU A 203 18.26 12.53 -0.09
N GLU A 204 19.43 13.11 -0.41
CA GLU A 204 20.65 13.04 0.38
C GLU A 204 20.41 13.60 1.79
N GLU A 205 19.88 14.83 1.90
CA GLU A 205 19.56 15.43 3.20
C GLU A 205 18.52 14.61 3.98
N MET A 206 17.45 14.17 3.33
CA MET A 206 16.43 13.34 3.97
C MET A 206 17.00 12.00 4.47
N ALA A 207 17.89 11.37 3.71
CA ALA A 207 18.55 10.13 4.14
C ALA A 207 19.45 10.36 5.37
N GLU A 208 20.11 11.52 5.48
CA GLU A 208 20.86 11.90 6.69
C GLU A 208 19.93 12.05 7.90
N TYR A 209 18.80 12.74 7.72
CA TYR A 209 17.80 12.95 8.77
C TYR A 209 17.24 11.61 9.27
N GLN A 210 16.94 10.69 8.35
CA GLN A 210 16.49 9.34 8.69
C GLN A 210 17.53 8.60 9.54
N ARG A 211 18.82 8.74 9.22
CA ARG A 211 19.92 8.05 9.92
C ARG A 211 20.15 8.57 11.34
N VAL A 212 19.97 9.87 11.57
CA VAL A 212 20.16 10.49 12.89
C VAL A 212 18.87 10.61 13.70
N GLY A 213 17.73 10.19 13.15
CA GLY A 213 16.42 10.26 13.82
C GLY A 213 15.85 11.68 13.92
N THR A 214 16.29 12.59 13.04
CA THR A 214 15.79 13.97 12.98
C THR A 214 14.47 13.97 12.18
N PRO A 215 13.38 14.59 12.70
CA PRO A 215 12.14 14.72 11.95
C PRO A 215 12.31 15.51 10.65
N PHE A 216 11.57 15.12 9.60
CA PHE A 216 11.54 15.87 8.35
C PHE A 216 10.92 17.26 8.51
N THR A 217 11.43 18.21 7.71
CA THR A 217 10.95 19.59 7.66
C THR A 217 9.66 19.68 6.83
N GLU A 218 9.00 20.84 6.88
CA GLU A 218 7.83 21.12 6.03
C GLU A 218 8.21 21.10 4.53
N GLU A 219 9.43 21.50 4.19
CA GLU A 219 9.95 21.44 2.81
C GLU A 219 10.14 19.99 2.34
N HIS A 220 10.72 19.13 3.19
CA HIS A 220 10.81 17.69 2.91
C HIS A 220 9.42 17.06 2.71
N MET A 221 8.45 17.39 3.57
CA MET A 221 7.10 16.86 3.43
C MET A 221 6.37 17.42 2.20
N THR A 222 6.65 18.67 1.81
CA THR A 222 6.15 19.24 0.54
C THR A 222 6.72 18.48 -0.65
N PHE A 223 8.02 18.18 -0.63
CA PHE A 223 8.68 17.36 -1.65
C PHE A 223 8.09 15.95 -1.73
N VAL A 224 7.85 15.29 -0.59
CA VAL A 224 7.19 13.97 -0.55
C VAL A 224 5.78 14.03 -1.13
N ASN A 225 5.00 15.06 -0.80
CA ASN A 225 3.65 15.24 -1.35
C ASN A 225 3.66 15.59 -2.86
N ASP A 226 4.78 16.05 -3.40
CA ASP A 226 5.00 16.21 -4.85
C ASP A 226 5.60 14.94 -5.50
N THR A 227 5.65 13.77 -4.84
CA THR A 227 6.26 12.56 -5.45
C THR A 227 5.55 12.09 -6.70
N VAL A 228 4.24 11.86 -6.59
CA VAL A 228 3.37 11.50 -7.71
C VAL A 228 2.08 12.29 -7.59
N GLY A 229 1.76 13.06 -8.63
CA GLY A 229 0.45 13.69 -8.77
C GLY A 229 -0.28 13.11 -9.97
N PHE A 230 -1.54 12.71 -9.80
CA PHE A 230 -2.40 12.39 -10.93
C PHE A 230 -3.26 13.62 -11.22
N ALA A 231 -3.23 14.11 -12.47
CA ALA A 231 -4.16 15.15 -12.89
C ALA A 231 -5.52 14.51 -13.18
N GLU A 232 -6.53 14.75 -12.35
CA GLU A 232 -7.90 14.42 -12.73
C GLU A 232 -8.39 15.39 -13.82
N GLY A 233 -8.61 14.86 -15.03
CA GLY A 233 -9.51 15.41 -16.06
C GLY A 233 -9.14 16.73 -16.74
N GLY A 234 -8.81 16.68 -18.04
CA GLY A 234 -8.73 17.87 -18.92
C GLY A 234 -7.90 17.67 -20.19
N CYS A 235 -7.54 18.77 -20.86
CA CYS A 235 -6.69 18.84 -22.06
C CYS A 235 -5.18 18.62 -21.80
N VAL A 236 -4.82 18.03 -20.66
CA VAL A 236 -3.42 17.74 -20.31
C VAL A 236 -3.15 16.27 -20.69
N PRO A 237 -2.08 15.96 -21.44
CA PRO A 237 -1.78 14.58 -21.81
C PRO A 237 -1.74 13.67 -20.59
N GLU A 238 -2.20 12.43 -20.77
CA GLU A 238 -2.02 11.36 -19.80
C GLU A 238 -0.54 11.30 -19.38
N GLY A 239 -0.29 11.40 -18.07
CA GLY A 239 1.06 11.42 -17.52
C GLY A 239 1.07 11.80 -16.04
N SER A 240 2.01 11.24 -15.30
CA SER A 240 2.21 11.58 -13.89
C SER A 240 2.79 13.01 -13.75
N ARG A 241 2.28 13.77 -12.79
CA ARG A 241 2.88 15.00 -12.26
C ARG A 241 3.77 14.64 -11.07
N GLY A 242 4.50 15.62 -10.55
CA GLY A 242 5.38 15.44 -9.41
C GLY A 242 6.85 15.38 -9.79
N TRP A 243 7.75 15.38 -8.80
CA TRP A 243 9.19 15.36 -9.00
C TRP A 243 9.67 14.06 -9.65
N TYR A 244 9.01 12.93 -9.37
CA TYR A 244 9.37 11.66 -9.99
C TYR A 244 9.24 11.71 -11.51
N ALA A 245 8.13 12.28 -12.01
CA ALA A 245 7.91 12.46 -13.44
C ALA A 245 8.95 13.37 -14.11
N ARG A 246 9.51 14.33 -13.36
CA ARG A 246 10.56 15.23 -13.84
C ARG A 246 11.93 14.55 -13.96
N LEU A 247 12.10 13.38 -13.35
CA LEU A 247 13.28 12.50 -13.54
C LEU A 247 13.22 11.66 -14.83
N PHE A 248 12.22 11.84 -15.68
CA PHE A 248 12.18 11.25 -17.02
C PHE A 248 12.59 12.28 -18.07
N PHE A 249 13.48 11.88 -18.97
CA PHE A 249 13.90 12.73 -20.08
C PHE A 249 12.73 13.13 -21.00
N ASP A 250 11.76 12.22 -21.14
CA ASP A 250 10.46 12.50 -21.75
C ASP A 250 9.33 12.28 -20.73
N ARG A 251 8.89 13.36 -20.07
CA ARG A 251 7.96 13.31 -18.93
C ARG A 251 6.67 12.51 -19.16
N PRO A 252 6.00 12.58 -20.33
CA PRO A 252 4.81 11.76 -20.60
C PRO A 252 5.06 10.25 -20.53
N THR A 253 6.30 9.80 -20.71
CA THR A 253 6.66 8.37 -20.61
C THR A 253 6.80 7.87 -19.18
N SER A 254 6.72 8.74 -18.17
CA SER A 254 6.88 8.39 -16.75
C SER A 254 5.89 7.35 -16.23
N SER A 255 4.74 7.19 -16.90
CA SER A 255 3.73 6.18 -16.58
C SER A 255 3.78 4.94 -17.48
N ASN A 256 4.72 4.87 -18.43
CA ASN A 256 4.81 3.75 -19.35
C ASN A 256 5.38 2.52 -18.65
N TYR A 257 4.84 1.36 -19.00
CA TYR A 257 5.46 0.08 -18.66
C TYR A 257 6.65 -0.18 -19.59
N ASP A 258 7.87 0.04 -19.09
CA ASP A 258 9.10 -0.05 -19.88
C ASP A 258 10.21 -0.84 -19.16
N PRO A 259 10.02 -2.15 -18.92
CA PRO A 259 11.09 -3.00 -18.43
C PRO A 259 12.17 -3.17 -19.50
N VAL A 260 13.42 -3.24 -19.06
CA VAL A 260 14.60 -3.36 -19.94
C VAL A 260 15.33 -4.66 -19.68
N VAL A 261 16.00 -5.17 -20.71
CA VAL A 261 16.88 -6.35 -20.62
C VAL A 261 18.25 -6.03 -21.21
N ALA A 262 19.29 -6.61 -20.62
CA ALA A 262 20.63 -6.58 -21.17
C ALA A 262 21.25 -7.97 -21.10
N ASP A 263 21.88 -8.40 -22.18
CA ASP A 263 22.84 -9.50 -22.11
C ASP A 263 24.15 -9.00 -21.49
N VAL A 264 24.63 -9.71 -20.48
CA VAL A 264 25.81 -9.31 -19.70
C VAL A 264 26.96 -10.31 -19.82
N HIS A 265 26.68 -11.53 -20.30
CA HIS A 265 27.69 -12.54 -20.52
C HIS A 265 27.27 -13.54 -21.60
N THR A 266 28.24 -13.99 -22.40
CA THR A 266 28.06 -15.10 -23.34
C THR A 266 29.04 -16.20 -22.97
N GLN A 267 28.54 -17.42 -22.80
CA GLN A 267 29.30 -18.65 -22.64
C GLN A 267 29.22 -19.43 -23.96
N PRO A 268 30.22 -19.33 -24.85
CA PRO A 268 30.19 -20.05 -26.12
C PRO A 268 30.28 -21.56 -25.92
N THR A 269 31.19 -22.01 -25.04
CA THR A 269 31.44 -23.42 -24.80
C THR A 269 31.29 -23.82 -23.33
N ASP A 270 31.00 -25.09 -23.08
CA ASP A 270 31.14 -25.70 -21.76
C ASP A 270 32.62 -25.92 -21.38
N GLU A 271 32.87 -26.48 -20.20
CA GLU A 271 34.21 -26.70 -19.63
C GLU A 271 35.07 -27.68 -20.45
N VAL A 272 34.46 -28.51 -21.30
CA VAL A 272 35.14 -29.49 -22.16
C VAL A 272 35.20 -29.06 -23.62
N GLY A 273 34.69 -27.87 -23.96
CA GLY A 273 34.78 -27.25 -25.27
C GLY A 273 33.61 -27.53 -26.22
N ASN A 274 32.51 -28.13 -25.75
CA ASN A 274 31.30 -28.27 -26.57
C ASN A 274 30.59 -26.93 -26.69
N MET A 275 30.05 -26.63 -27.87
CA MET A 275 29.27 -25.42 -28.10
C MET A 275 27.94 -25.48 -27.35
N VAL A 276 27.71 -24.53 -26.44
CA VAL A 276 26.43 -24.34 -25.72
C VAL A 276 25.76 -23.02 -26.12
N GLY A 277 26.56 -21.98 -26.34
CA GLY A 277 26.06 -20.65 -26.70
C GLY A 277 25.10 -20.07 -25.68
N ASN A 278 25.35 -20.26 -24.38
CA ASN A 278 24.48 -19.69 -23.36
C ASN A 278 24.67 -18.17 -23.27
N VAL A 279 23.60 -17.43 -23.06
CA VAL A 279 23.63 -15.97 -22.89
C VAL A 279 22.92 -15.61 -21.59
N LEU A 280 23.65 -15.00 -20.66
CA LEU A 280 23.10 -14.48 -19.40
C LEU A 280 22.50 -13.11 -19.64
N HIS A 281 21.22 -13.00 -19.38
CA HIS A 281 20.45 -11.77 -19.39
C HIS A 281 20.11 -11.33 -17.97
N VAL A 282 20.17 -10.03 -17.73
CA VAL A 282 19.63 -9.38 -16.54
C VAL A 282 18.59 -8.37 -16.98
N GLY A 283 17.47 -8.28 -16.26
CA GLY A 283 16.39 -7.39 -16.63
C GLY A 283 15.58 -6.87 -15.46
N THR A 284 14.87 -5.78 -15.71
CA THR A 284 13.88 -5.23 -14.79
C THR A 284 12.49 -5.74 -15.13
N GLY A 285 11.54 -5.59 -14.21
CA GLY A 285 10.14 -5.95 -14.42
C GLY A 285 9.20 -4.89 -13.83
N MET A 286 7.98 -5.32 -13.49
CA MET A 286 7.03 -4.46 -12.77
C MET A 286 7.58 -4.09 -11.39
N ALA A 287 7.39 -2.83 -10.98
CA ALA A 287 7.69 -2.41 -9.62
C ALA A 287 6.86 -3.23 -8.62
N ARG A 288 7.47 -3.59 -7.49
CA ARG A 288 6.85 -4.40 -6.43
C ARG A 288 6.41 -3.50 -5.29
N LEU A 289 5.25 -3.77 -4.70
CA LEU A 289 4.88 -3.12 -3.44
C LEU A 289 5.81 -3.63 -2.34
N MET A 290 6.49 -2.70 -1.68
CA MET A 290 7.31 -2.96 -0.51
C MET A 290 6.62 -2.36 0.72
N VAL A 291 6.56 -3.15 1.79
CA VAL A 291 6.13 -2.67 3.11
C VAL A 291 7.30 -2.84 4.06
N VAL A 292 7.71 -1.76 4.71
CA VAL A 292 8.81 -1.76 5.68
C VAL A 292 8.32 -1.24 7.01
N THR A 293 8.74 -1.88 8.10
CA THR A 293 8.56 -1.34 9.45
C THR A 293 9.87 -0.74 9.91
N ALA A 294 9.87 0.54 10.26
CA ALA A 294 11.04 1.26 10.76
C ALA A 294 10.74 1.81 12.16
N ASP A 295 11.72 1.69 13.06
CA ASP A 295 11.66 2.31 14.37
C ASP A 295 11.85 3.82 14.24
N THR A 296 10.92 4.59 14.79
CA THR A 296 11.01 6.05 14.86
C THR A 296 11.07 6.52 16.31
N CYS A 297 11.40 7.80 16.53
CA CYS A 297 11.40 8.42 17.85
C CYS A 297 10.04 8.33 18.58
N THR A 298 8.95 8.08 17.84
CA THR A 298 7.60 7.90 18.38
C THR A 298 7.13 6.44 18.44
N GLY A 299 8.03 5.49 18.18
CA GLY A 299 7.73 4.05 18.07
C GLY A 299 7.82 3.51 16.63
N PRO A 300 7.61 2.20 16.44
CA PRO A 300 7.63 1.58 15.12
C PRO A 300 6.51 2.12 14.24
N LYS A 301 6.82 2.41 12.97
CA LYS A 301 5.89 2.81 11.93
C LYS A 301 6.05 1.91 10.71
N ALA A 302 4.94 1.64 10.03
CA ALA A 302 4.95 0.93 8.76
C ALA A 302 4.84 1.93 7.60
N TYR A 303 5.68 1.76 6.59
CA TYR A 303 5.71 2.53 5.36
C TYR A 303 5.47 1.60 4.18
N ALA A 304 4.76 2.10 3.17
CA ALA A 304 4.49 1.38 1.93
C ALA A 304 4.99 2.21 0.75
N GLY A 305 5.71 1.56 -0.17
CA GLY A 305 6.29 2.19 -1.35
C GLY A 305 6.54 1.18 -2.45
N LEU A 306 7.17 1.63 -3.54
CA LEU A 306 7.53 0.77 -4.67
C LEU A 306 9.02 0.44 -4.64
N ALA A 307 9.36 -0.82 -4.88
CA ALA A 307 10.72 -1.30 -5.07
C ALA A 307 10.92 -1.80 -6.50
N ALA A 308 12.13 -1.62 -7.03
CA ALA A 308 12.50 -2.20 -8.32
C ALA A 308 12.46 -3.73 -8.27
N SER A 309 12.13 -4.36 -9.40
CA SER A 309 12.24 -5.81 -9.58
C SER A 309 13.45 -6.15 -10.44
N TYR A 310 14.05 -7.29 -10.14
CA TYR A 310 15.25 -7.80 -10.81
C TYR A 310 15.02 -9.24 -11.22
N HIS A 311 15.43 -9.57 -12.44
CA HIS A 311 15.29 -10.89 -13.02
C HIS A 311 16.60 -11.32 -13.72
N GLU A 312 16.86 -12.62 -13.68
CA GLU A 312 17.94 -13.26 -14.41
C GLU A 312 17.35 -14.30 -15.37
N LEU A 313 17.93 -14.43 -16.56
CA LEU A 313 17.54 -15.44 -17.53
C LEU A 313 18.73 -15.90 -18.34
N VAL A 314 18.91 -17.21 -18.45
CA VAL A 314 19.89 -17.81 -19.37
C VAL A 314 19.13 -18.36 -20.57
N THR A 315 19.47 -17.88 -21.76
CA THR A 315 19.04 -18.48 -23.03
C THR A 315 20.19 -19.32 -23.59
N SER A 316 19.90 -20.17 -24.59
CA SER A 316 20.90 -21.01 -25.26
C SER A 316 21.00 -20.67 -26.74
N ASN A 317 21.93 -21.30 -27.47
CA ASN A 317 22.10 -21.12 -28.92
C ASN A 317 22.35 -19.67 -29.36
N PHE A 318 22.99 -18.86 -28.53
CA PHE A 318 23.28 -17.44 -28.75
C PHE A 318 22.04 -16.57 -28.91
N GLU A 319 20.87 -17.03 -28.44
CA GLU A 319 19.65 -16.23 -28.45
C GLU A 319 19.82 -15.00 -27.55
N ARG A 320 19.58 -13.82 -28.11
CA ARG A 320 19.62 -12.54 -27.41
C ARG A 320 18.23 -11.93 -27.39
N LEU A 321 17.86 -11.38 -26.24
CA LEU A 321 16.57 -10.71 -26.08
C LEU A 321 16.72 -9.20 -26.28
N ASP A 322 15.75 -8.61 -26.95
CA ASP A 322 15.50 -7.17 -26.92
C ASP A 322 14.38 -6.84 -25.93
N ASP A 323 14.16 -5.55 -25.68
CA ASP A 323 13.18 -5.09 -24.69
C ASP A 323 11.74 -5.51 -25.05
N GLU A 324 11.40 -5.66 -26.33
CA GLU A 324 10.06 -6.09 -26.76
C GLU A 324 9.83 -7.59 -26.51
N ALA A 325 10.81 -8.44 -26.83
CA ALA A 325 10.78 -9.86 -26.49
C ALA A 325 10.74 -10.07 -24.97
N TRP A 326 11.45 -9.22 -24.22
CA TRP A 326 11.44 -9.25 -22.76
C TRP A 326 10.09 -8.86 -22.16
N LYS A 327 9.46 -7.78 -22.65
CA LYS A 327 8.11 -7.35 -22.24
C LYS A 327 7.08 -8.45 -22.46
N GLU A 328 7.10 -9.10 -23.63
CA GLU A 328 6.16 -10.19 -23.92
C GLU A 328 6.42 -11.42 -23.05
N ARG A 329 7.69 -11.74 -22.76
CA ARG A 329 8.04 -12.82 -21.84
C ARG A 329 7.53 -12.54 -20.43
N LEU A 330 7.76 -11.35 -19.88
CA LEU A 330 7.24 -10.97 -18.55
C LEU A 330 5.71 -11.11 -18.44
N ARG A 331 4.99 -10.95 -19.56
CA ARG A 331 3.52 -11.09 -19.61
C ARG A 331 3.05 -12.55 -19.73
N THR A 332 3.79 -13.39 -20.45
CA THR A 332 3.38 -14.75 -20.82
C THR A 332 3.99 -15.83 -19.95
N GLU A 333 5.29 -15.73 -19.71
CA GLU A 333 6.10 -16.68 -18.96
C GLU A 333 7.22 -15.91 -18.25
N PRO A 334 6.89 -15.15 -17.18
CA PRO A 334 7.89 -14.38 -16.46
C PRO A 334 8.96 -15.32 -15.89
N PRO A 335 10.25 -14.94 -15.94
CA PRO A 335 11.30 -15.70 -15.28
C PRO A 335 10.99 -15.85 -13.79
N ALA A 336 11.33 -17.02 -13.25
CA ALA A 336 11.23 -17.26 -11.82
C ALA A 336 12.02 -16.18 -11.06
N ASP A 337 11.53 -15.83 -9.88
CA ASP A 337 12.29 -14.98 -8.97
C ASP A 337 13.65 -15.60 -8.67
N VAL A 338 14.66 -14.74 -8.62
CA VAL A 338 16.01 -15.17 -8.26
C VAL A 338 15.97 -15.75 -6.83
N PRO A 339 16.54 -16.95 -6.58
CA PRO A 339 16.35 -17.66 -5.31
C PRO A 339 16.80 -16.89 -4.06
N TRP A 340 17.72 -15.94 -4.22
CA TRP A 340 18.22 -15.12 -3.12
C TRP A 340 17.24 -14.01 -2.70
N LEU A 341 16.19 -13.73 -3.49
CA LEU A 341 15.10 -12.84 -3.09
C LEU A 341 13.97 -13.55 -2.34
N THR A 342 13.91 -14.89 -2.34
CA THR A 342 12.83 -15.65 -1.67
C THR A 342 12.52 -15.20 -0.24
N PRO A 343 13.50 -14.88 0.64
CA PRO A 343 13.20 -14.46 2.01
C PRO A 343 12.48 -13.12 2.15
N VAL A 344 12.47 -12.29 1.11
CA VAL A 344 11.90 -10.92 1.12
C VAL A 344 10.68 -10.77 0.23
N LEU A 345 10.28 -11.83 -0.48
CA LEU A 345 9.07 -11.84 -1.29
C LEU A 345 7.91 -12.41 -0.48
N ALA A 346 6.75 -11.76 -0.57
CA ALA A 346 5.52 -12.29 -0.02
C ALA A 346 5.10 -13.53 -0.83
N GLU A 347 4.67 -14.58 -0.14
CA GLU A 347 4.14 -15.81 -0.74
C GLU A 347 2.80 -15.60 -1.46
#